data_AF-A0AAV2K2R9-F1
#
_entry.id   AF-A0AAV2K2R9-F1
#
_cell.length_a   1.000
_cell.length_b   1.000
_cell.length_c   1.000
_cell.angle_alpha   90.00
_cell.angle_beta   90.00
_cell.angle_gamma   90.00
#
_symmetry.space_group_name_H-M   'P 1'
#
loop_
_entity.id
_entity.type
_entity.pdbx_description
1 polymer ?
#
loop_
_entity_poly.entity_id
_entity_poly.type
_entity_poly.pdbx_seq_one_letter_code
_entity_poly.pdbx_strand_id
1 'polypeptide(L)'
;MLIYKYLPCSIQKLREAAKGKEHSVLMHWVKDIVNHFWYCCQRASTVEQFKILWHGVLHHVRNEHTWATGFCEHEPLDDSSQDKPWIQQGSAAHQTLTAIVLNKRWLKNVKKYITFRTTSDLESFQNHILIVWILGPNAPHNTAWYDHPIALP
;
A
#
# COMPACT_ATOMS: atom_id res chain seq x y z
N MET A 1 8.87 11.93 4.31
CA MET A 1 8.31 10.72 3.66
C MET A 1 6.88 10.47 4.18
N LEU A 2 5.91 11.25 3.70
CA LEU A 2 4.51 11.30 4.22
C LEU A 2 3.60 10.19 3.67
N ILE A 3 4.08 9.44 2.67
CA ILE A 3 3.39 8.30 2.04
C ILE A 3 2.96 7.20 3.03
N TYR A 4 3.56 7.14 4.22
CA TYR A 4 3.25 6.11 5.22
C TYR A 4 2.01 6.41 6.09
N LYS A 5 1.57 7.67 6.16
CA LYS A 5 0.46 8.09 7.05
C LYS A 5 -0.91 7.75 6.48
N TYR A 6 -1.00 7.55 5.15
CA TYR A 6 -2.26 7.42 4.42
C TYR A 6 -2.43 6.05 3.74
N LEU A 7 -1.65 5.05 4.14
CA LEU A 7 -1.83 3.70 3.61
C LEU A 7 -3.23 3.19 3.92
N PRO A 8 -3.86 2.46 2.99
CA PRO A 8 -5.05 1.70 3.31
C PRO A 8 -4.82 0.80 4.53
N CYS A 9 -5.85 0.65 5.37
CA CYS A 9 -5.82 -0.19 6.57
C CYS A 9 -5.25 -1.60 6.30
N SER A 10 -5.47 -2.15 5.11
CA SER A 10 -4.93 -3.45 4.67
C SER A 10 -3.42 -3.48 4.57
N ILE A 11 -2.79 -2.40 4.10
CA ILE A 11 -1.33 -2.33 4.03
C ILE A 11 -0.73 -1.96 5.39
N GLN A 12 -1.49 -1.25 6.23
CA GLN A 12 -1.11 -1.11 7.65
C GLN A 12 -1.11 -2.48 8.34
N LYS A 13 -2.13 -3.33 8.11
CA LYS A 13 -2.17 -4.72 8.59
C LYS A 13 -1.00 -5.56 8.08
N LEU A 14 -0.59 -5.37 6.82
CA LEU A 14 0.61 -6.02 6.28
C LEU A 14 1.85 -5.63 7.07
N ARG A 15 2.03 -4.33 7.34
CA ARG A 15 3.17 -3.82 8.12
C ARG A 15 3.19 -4.37 9.53
N GLU A 16 2.03 -4.45 10.18
CA GLU A 16 1.94 -5.03 11.53
C GLU A 16 2.20 -6.54 11.51
N ALA A 17 1.64 -7.28 10.55
CA ALA A 17 1.88 -8.71 10.42
C ALA A 17 3.35 -9.04 10.16
N ALA A 18 4.02 -8.23 9.34
CA ALA A 18 5.44 -8.39 9.00
C ALA A 18 6.38 -8.22 10.21
N LYS A 19 5.97 -7.51 11.28
CA LYS A 19 6.76 -7.39 12.53
C LYS A 19 6.82 -8.70 13.33
N GLY A 20 5.95 -9.67 13.04
CA GLY A 20 5.97 -10.98 13.70
C GLY A 20 7.16 -11.84 13.24
N LYS A 21 7.78 -12.59 14.16
CA LYS A 21 8.94 -13.45 13.86
C LYS A 21 8.68 -14.47 12.74
N GLU A 22 7.45 -14.98 12.64
CA GLU A 22 7.02 -15.94 11.61
C GLU A 22 6.89 -15.33 10.20
N HIS A 23 6.90 -14.00 10.10
CA HIS A 23 6.61 -13.24 8.89
C HIS A 23 7.76 -12.31 8.49
N SER A 24 8.94 -12.49 9.08
CA SER A 24 10.10 -11.61 8.91
C SER A 24 10.51 -11.41 7.45
N VAL A 25 10.28 -12.42 6.58
CA VAL A 25 10.48 -12.28 5.13
C VAL A 25 9.64 -11.15 4.53
N LEU A 26 8.41 -10.93 5.01
CA LEU A 26 7.55 -9.84 4.51
C LEU A 26 8.14 -8.46 4.76
N MET A 27 8.94 -8.26 5.82
CA MET A 27 9.56 -6.97 6.12
C MET A 27 10.44 -6.47 4.98
N HIS A 28 11.14 -7.38 4.30
CA HIS A 28 11.99 -7.06 3.16
C HIS A 28 11.20 -6.56 1.95
N TRP A 29 9.91 -6.94 1.86
CA TRP A 29 9.03 -6.67 0.73
C TRP A 29 8.02 -5.55 0.99
N VAL A 30 7.83 -5.10 2.24
CA VAL A 30 6.83 -4.08 2.58
C VAL A 30 6.96 -2.85 1.68
N LYS A 31 8.18 -2.35 1.46
CA LYS A 31 8.41 -1.16 0.64
C LYS A 31 7.95 -1.38 -0.80
N ASP A 32 8.34 -2.50 -1.41
CA ASP A 32 7.98 -2.82 -2.80
C ASP A 32 6.48 -3.06 -2.96
N ILE A 33 5.84 -3.71 -1.99
CA ILE A 33 4.39 -3.93 -1.99
C ILE A 33 3.64 -2.59 -1.90
N VAL A 34 4.12 -1.65 -1.09
CA VAL A 34 3.55 -0.29 -0.99
C VAL A 34 3.75 0.47 -2.30
N ASN A 35 4.93 0.39 -2.90
CA ASN A 35 5.21 1.05 -4.17
C ASN A 35 4.34 0.47 -5.30
N HIS A 36 4.20 -0.85 -5.35
CA HIS A 36 3.34 -1.54 -6.31
C HIS A 36 1.87 -1.14 -6.14
N PHE A 37 1.40 -0.95 -4.91
CA PHE A 37 0.05 -0.45 -4.66
C PHE A 37 -0.17 0.93 -5.30
N TRP A 38 0.75 1.87 -5.09
CA TRP A 38 0.64 3.21 -5.67
C TRP A 38 0.78 3.20 -7.19
N TYR A 39 1.67 2.37 -7.72
CA TYR A 39 1.77 2.10 -9.15
C TYR A 39 0.44 1.63 -9.74
N CYS A 40 -0.22 0.66 -9.10
CA CYS A 40 -1.53 0.17 -9.51
C CYS A 40 -2.58 1.28 -9.49
N CYS A 41 -2.61 2.12 -8.44
CA CYS A 41 -3.54 3.25 -8.33
C CYS A 41 -3.34 4.27 -9.45
N GLN A 42 -2.08 4.58 -9.80
CA GLN A 42 -1.75 5.54 -10.83
C GLN A 42 -2.12 5.05 -12.23
N ARG A 43 -1.89 3.76 -12.49
CA ARG A 43 -2.01 3.16 -13.84
C ARG A 43 -3.42 2.67 -14.15
N ALA A 44 -4.15 2.21 -13.15
CA ALA A 44 -5.53 1.77 -13.33
C ALA A 44 -6.47 2.95 -13.64
N SER A 45 -7.41 2.75 -14.56
CA SER A 45 -8.55 3.66 -14.77
C SER A 45 -9.86 3.06 -14.26
N THR A 46 -9.88 1.76 -13.96
CA THR A 46 -11.02 1.05 -13.36
C THR A 46 -10.59 0.21 -12.17
N VAL A 47 -11.55 -0.14 -11.30
CA VAL A 47 -11.31 -1.03 -10.16
C VAL A 47 -10.87 -2.42 -10.62
N GLU A 48 -11.39 -2.88 -11.75
CA GLU A 48 -11.04 -4.17 -12.37
C GLU A 48 -9.60 -4.18 -12.86
N GLN A 49 -9.15 -3.10 -13.53
CA GLN A 49 -7.74 -2.94 -13.92
C GLN A 49 -6.82 -2.91 -12.70
N PHE A 50 -7.21 -2.19 -11.65
CA PHE A 50 -6.44 -2.18 -10.40
C PHE A 50 -6.28 -3.58 -9.84
N LYS A 51 -7.35 -4.39 -9.77
CA LYS A 51 -7.28 -5.76 -9.22
C LYS A 51 -6.30 -6.64 -10.00
N ILE A 52 -6.30 -6.53 -11.33
CA ILE A 52 -5.39 -7.30 -12.20
C ILE A 52 -3.94 -6.92 -11.90
N LEU A 53 -3.60 -5.63 -11.91
CA LEU A 53 -2.25 -5.15 -11.60
C LEU A 53 -1.84 -5.53 -10.18
N TRP A 54 -2.75 -5.33 -9.21
CA TRP A 54 -2.49 -5.57 -7.80
C TRP A 54 -2.23 -7.05 -7.50
N HIS A 55 -2.97 -7.97 -8.13
CA HIS A 55 -2.70 -9.41 -7.99
C HIS A 55 -1.30 -9.81 -8.46
N GLY A 56 -0.72 -9.07 -9.41
CA GLY A 56 0.64 -9.30 -9.88
C GLY A 56 1.70 -9.29 -8.76
N VAL A 57 1.43 -8.58 -7.64
CA VAL A 57 2.34 -8.57 -6.48
C VAL A 57 2.57 -9.96 -5.88
N LEU A 58 1.57 -10.85 -5.95
CA LEU A 58 1.67 -12.22 -5.44
C LEU A 58 2.59 -13.10 -6.29
N HIS A 59 2.78 -12.76 -7.56
CA HIS A 59 3.73 -13.42 -8.44
C HIS A 59 5.12 -12.78 -8.27
N HIS A 60 5.19 -11.46 -8.27
CA HIS A 60 6.43 -10.71 -8.14
C HIS A 60 7.25 -11.10 -6.89
N VAL A 61 6.63 -11.15 -5.71
CA VAL A 61 7.35 -11.50 -4.47
C VAL A 61 7.88 -12.95 -4.43
N ARG A 62 7.48 -13.78 -5.41
CA ARG A 62 7.89 -15.18 -5.57
C ARG A 62 8.86 -15.39 -6.74
N ASN A 63 9.39 -14.30 -7.31
CA ASN A 63 10.20 -14.33 -8.52
C ASN A 63 9.46 -14.84 -9.77
N GLU A 64 8.12 -14.79 -9.77
CA GLU A 64 7.31 -15.11 -10.95
C GLU A 64 6.99 -13.80 -11.69
N HIS A 65 7.78 -13.48 -12.71
CA HIS A 65 7.62 -12.21 -13.46
C HIS A 65 6.71 -12.29 -14.67
N THR A 66 6.26 -13.49 -15.05
CA THR A 66 5.30 -13.75 -16.13
C THR A 66 4.26 -14.77 -15.66
N TRP A 67 3.00 -14.56 -16.04
CA TRP A 67 1.87 -15.44 -15.71
C TRP A 67 0.77 -15.33 -16.77
N ALA A 68 -0.24 -16.21 -16.69
CA ALA A 68 -1.26 -16.35 -17.73
C ALA A 68 -2.02 -15.06 -18.08
N THR A 69 -2.10 -14.10 -17.15
CA THR A 69 -2.87 -12.86 -17.32
C THR A 69 -2.02 -11.60 -17.26
N GLY A 70 -0.68 -11.70 -17.29
CA GLY A 70 0.18 -10.52 -17.19
C GLY A 70 1.65 -10.80 -16.91
N PHE A 71 2.40 -9.72 -16.69
CA PHE A 71 3.82 -9.74 -16.38
C PHE A 71 4.18 -8.50 -15.55
N CYS A 72 5.36 -8.51 -14.92
CA CYS A 72 5.87 -7.35 -14.20
C CYS A 72 6.32 -6.25 -15.18
N GLU A 73 5.78 -5.04 -15.02
CA GLU A 73 6.09 -3.89 -15.87
C GLU A 73 7.30 -3.09 -15.33
N HIS A 74 8.48 -3.72 -15.34
CA HIS A 74 9.76 -3.07 -15.02
C HIS A 74 10.89 -3.61 -15.91
N GLU A 75 11.95 -2.82 -16.09
CA GLU A 75 13.20 -3.30 -16.70
C GLU A 75 13.77 -4.49 -15.90
N PRO A 76 14.56 -5.39 -16.53
CA PRO A 76 15.22 -6.47 -15.81
C PRO A 76 15.90 -5.93 -14.56
N LEU A 77 15.57 -6.51 -13.41
CA LEU A 77 16.26 -6.18 -12.17
C LEU A 77 17.70 -6.62 -12.36
N ASP A 78 18.65 -5.73 -12.10
CA ASP A 78 20.05 -6.12 -12.02
C ASP A 78 20.17 -7.18 -10.92
N ASP A 79 20.73 -8.34 -11.23
CA ASP A 79 20.92 -9.45 -10.28
C ASP A 79 21.71 -8.98 -9.04
N SER A 80 22.51 -7.92 -9.16
CA SER A 80 23.23 -7.29 -8.04
C SER A 80 22.34 -6.51 -7.06
N SER A 81 21.11 -6.18 -7.46
CA SER A 81 20.16 -5.35 -6.69
C SER A 81 19.13 -6.16 -5.89
N GLN A 82 19.07 -7.48 -6.12
CA GLN A 82 18.03 -8.36 -5.60
C GLN A 82 18.54 -9.25 -4.45
N ASP A 83 18.91 -8.60 -3.34
CA ASP A 83 19.34 -9.27 -2.10
C ASP A 83 18.18 -9.77 -1.22
N LYS A 84 16.93 -9.54 -1.64
CA LYS A 84 15.74 -9.84 -0.83
C LYS A 84 15.38 -11.34 -0.92
N PRO A 85 15.13 -12.00 0.22
CA PRO A 85 14.65 -13.38 0.20
C PRO A 85 13.26 -13.47 -0.43
N TRP A 86 13.12 -14.29 -1.47
CA TRP A 86 11.83 -14.56 -2.12
C TRP A 86 10.85 -15.24 -1.16
N ILE A 87 9.57 -14.92 -1.29
CA ILE A 87 8.53 -15.51 -0.46
C ILE A 87 8.17 -16.89 -1.01
N GLN A 88 8.31 -17.93 -0.19
CA GLN A 88 7.92 -19.28 -0.60
C GLN A 88 6.39 -19.40 -0.71
N GLN A 89 5.90 -19.97 -1.81
CA GLN A 89 4.48 -20.26 -1.99
C GLN A 89 3.96 -21.15 -0.85
N GLY A 90 2.79 -20.80 -0.30
CA GLY A 90 2.16 -21.56 0.78
C GLY A 90 2.74 -21.33 2.17
N SER A 91 3.85 -20.58 2.32
CA SER A 91 4.35 -20.14 3.62
C SER A 91 3.34 -19.24 4.36
N ALA A 92 3.49 -19.12 5.69
CA ALA A 92 2.65 -18.22 6.50
C ALA A 92 2.68 -16.77 5.99
N ALA A 93 3.87 -16.30 5.56
CA ALA A 93 4.06 -15.02 4.90
C ALA A 93 3.25 -14.89 3.60
N HIS A 94 3.31 -15.90 2.73
CA HIS A 94 2.55 -15.90 1.49
C HIS A 94 1.04 -15.90 1.73
N GLN A 95 0.56 -16.73 2.67
CA GLN A 95 -0.86 -16.81 3.01
C GLN A 95 -1.37 -15.48 3.59
N THR A 96 -0.59 -14.86 4.49
CA THR A 96 -0.90 -13.54 5.05
C THR A 96 -1.00 -12.48 3.98
N LEU A 97 -0.01 -12.41 3.07
CA LEU A 97 -0.04 -11.47 1.96
C LEU A 97 -1.23 -11.72 1.03
N THR A 98 -1.52 -12.99 0.71
CA THR A 98 -2.66 -13.38 -0.11
C THR A 98 -3.98 -12.93 0.50
N ALA A 99 -4.18 -13.14 1.80
CA ALA A 99 -5.39 -12.72 2.51
C ALA A 99 -5.59 -11.19 2.49
N ILE A 100 -4.50 -10.43 2.49
CA ILE A 100 -4.52 -8.96 2.39
C ILE A 100 -4.83 -8.51 0.96
N VAL A 101 -4.11 -9.07 -0.02
CA VAL A 101 -4.25 -8.73 -1.44
C VAL A 101 -5.65 -9.02 -1.96
N LEU A 102 -6.21 -10.17 -1.57
CA LEU A 102 -7.53 -10.64 -2.01
C LEU A 102 -8.70 -10.15 -1.12
N ASN A 103 -8.45 -9.25 -0.17
CA ASN A 103 -9.47 -8.81 0.78
C ASN A 103 -10.62 -8.05 0.08
N LYS A 104 -11.74 -8.74 -0.16
CA LYS A 104 -12.91 -8.19 -0.86
C LYS A 104 -13.48 -6.92 -0.22
N ARG A 105 -13.50 -6.82 1.11
CA ARG A 105 -14.03 -5.65 1.82
C ARG A 105 -13.16 -4.42 1.53
N TRP A 106 -11.85 -4.58 1.51
CA TRP A 106 -10.93 -3.51 1.17
C TRP A 106 -10.97 -3.14 -0.31
N LEU A 107 -10.98 -4.12 -1.22
CA LEU A 107 -11.02 -3.89 -2.67
C LEU A 107 -12.23 -3.05 -3.10
N LYS A 108 -13.36 -3.10 -2.38
CA LYS A 108 -14.51 -2.20 -2.64
C LYS A 108 -14.20 -0.72 -2.45
N ASN A 109 -13.25 -0.38 -1.59
CA ASN A 109 -12.87 0.99 -1.28
C ASN A 109 -11.72 1.51 -2.16
N VAL A 110 -11.13 0.66 -3.02
CA VAL A 110 -9.95 1.04 -3.79
C VAL A 110 -10.23 2.14 -4.81
N LYS A 111 -11.48 2.25 -5.28
CA LYS A 111 -11.93 3.32 -6.18
C LYS A 111 -11.54 4.71 -5.67
N LYS A 112 -11.55 4.91 -4.34
CA LYS A 112 -11.13 6.18 -3.73
C LYS A 112 -9.69 6.53 -4.08
N TYR A 113 -8.79 5.55 -4.08
CA TYR A 113 -7.37 5.76 -4.35
C TYR A 113 -7.06 5.90 -5.84
N ILE A 114 -7.81 5.23 -6.71
CA ILE A 114 -7.65 5.34 -8.17
C ILE A 114 -8.11 6.72 -8.69
N THR A 115 -9.11 7.32 -8.04
CA THR A 115 -9.60 8.66 -8.41
C THR A 115 -8.57 9.76 -8.11
N PHE A 116 -7.72 9.59 -7.10
CA PHE A 116 -6.66 10.54 -6.76
C PHE A 116 -5.38 10.17 -7.52
N ARG A 117 -5.16 10.83 -8.66
CA ARG A 117 -4.08 10.48 -9.59
C ARG A 117 -2.69 10.92 -9.13
N THR A 118 -2.62 11.83 -8.16
CA THR A 118 -1.37 12.25 -7.53
C THR A 118 -1.43 12.07 -6.01
N THR A 119 -0.27 11.86 -5.38
CA THR A 119 -0.17 11.84 -3.92
C THR A 119 -0.53 13.20 -3.32
N SER A 120 -0.31 14.31 -4.04
CA SER A 120 -0.75 15.66 -3.64
C SER A 120 -2.26 15.79 -3.56
N ASP A 121 -3.02 15.19 -4.49
CA ASP A 121 -4.48 15.23 -4.44
C ASP A 121 -5.01 14.47 -3.22
N LEU A 122 -4.38 13.35 -2.88
CA LEU A 122 -4.72 12.55 -1.70
C LEU A 122 -4.37 13.29 -0.40
N GLU A 123 -3.19 13.91 -0.34
CA GLU A 123 -2.75 14.74 0.80
C GLU A 123 -3.68 15.95 0.98
N SER A 124 -4.07 16.62 -0.11
CA SER A 124 -4.99 17.76 -0.09
C SER A 124 -6.39 17.36 0.38
N PHE A 125 -6.96 16.27 -0.15
CA PHE A 125 -8.24 15.73 0.29
C PHE A 125 -8.25 15.39 1.79
N GLN A 126 -7.17 14.76 2.27
CA GLN A 126 -7.07 14.38 3.67
C GLN A 126 -6.83 15.58 4.59
N ASN A 127 -6.05 16.58 4.17
CA ASN A 127 -5.91 17.84 4.89
C ASN A 127 -7.26 18.54 5.02
N HIS A 128 -8.05 18.56 3.94
CA HIS A 128 -9.39 19.12 3.98
C HIS A 128 -10.29 18.38 4.97
N ILE A 129 -10.25 17.04 5.02
CA ILE A 129 -10.98 16.26 6.03
C ILE A 129 -10.49 16.60 7.45
N LEU A 130 -9.18 16.65 7.68
CA LEU A 130 -8.62 16.98 9.01
C LEU A 130 -9.03 18.38 9.45
N ILE A 131 -8.98 19.37 8.56
CA ILE A 131 -9.44 20.74 8.83
C ILE A 131 -10.92 20.74 9.16
N VAL A 132 -11.76 20.03 8.39
CA VAL A 132 -13.21 19.90 8.67
C VAL A 132 -13.48 19.21 10.02
N TRP A 133 -12.66 18.25 10.44
CA TRP A 133 -12.78 17.60 11.74
C TRP A 133 -12.30 18.49 12.91
N ILE A 134 -11.33 19.38 12.68
CA ILE A 134 -10.79 20.31 13.67
C ILE A 134 -11.69 21.55 13.82
N LEU A 135 -12.29 22.04 12.73
CA LEU A 135 -13.08 23.27 12.69
C LEU A 135 -14.60 23.03 12.61
N GLY A 136 -15.03 21.78 12.50
CA GLY A 136 -16.44 21.40 12.39
C GLY A 136 -17.17 21.37 13.74
N PRO A 137 -18.51 21.40 13.72
CA PRO A 137 -19.34 21.48 14.94
C PRO A 137 -19.26 20.26 15.87
N ASN A 138 -18.57 19.19 15.47
CA ASN A 138 -18.32 17.98 16.26
C ASN A 138 -16.85 17.85 16.73
N ALA A 139 -16.06 18.94 16.68
CA ALA A 139 -14.67 18.92 17.11
C ALA A 139 -14.55 18.55 18.60
N PRO A 140 -13.74 17.54 18.98
CA PRO A 140 -13.56 17.19 20.38
C PRO A 140 -12.82 18.32 21.12
N HIS A 141 -13.46 18.87 22.14
CA HIS A 141 -12.91 19.87 23.07
C HIS A 141 -11.81 19.28 23.98
N ASN A 142 -10.75 18.68 23.44
CA ASN A 142 -9.45 18.55 24.11
C ASN A 142 -8.39 17.98 23.15
N THR A 143 -7.59 18.83 22.51
CA THR A 143 -6.45 18.40 21.68
C THR A 143 -5.14 18.88 22.29
N ALA A 144 -4.69 18.20 23.35
CA ALA A 144 -3.37 18.40 23.96
C ALA A 144 -2.27 17.46 23.39
N TRP A 145 -2.46 16.88 22.20
CA TRP A 145 -1.54 15.87 21.64
C TRP A 145 -0.83 16.29 20.34
N TYR A 146 -1.01 17.52 19.88
CA TYR A 146 -0.39 18.02 18.64
C TYR A 146 0.34 19.35 18.83
N ASP A 147 1.10 19.49 19.91
CA ASP A 147 2.11 20.54 20.00
C ASP A 147 3.43 20.04 19.39
N HIS A 148 3.55 20.16 18.06
CA HIS A 148 4.81 20.55 17.44
C HIS A 148 4.52 21.23 16.09
N PRO A 149 4.94 22.49 15.91
CA PRO A 149 4.63 23.27 14.72
C PRO A 149 5.38 22.73 13.50
N ILE A 150 4.62 22.56 12.42
CA ILE A 150 5.15 22.40 11.06
C ILE A 150 5.81 23.73 10.69
N ALA A 151 7.14 23.79 10.69
CA ALA A 151 7.86 24.79 9.93
C ALA A 151 8.02 24.27 8.49
N LEU A 152 7.26 24.85 7.56
CA LEU A 152 7.59 24.81 6.14
C LEU A 152 8.34 26.11 5.79
N PRO A 153 9.37 26.08 4.93
CA PRO A 153 9.90 27.29 4.33
C PRO A 153 8.87 27.98 3.41
#